data_AF-A0A0G4E8C8-F1
#
_entry.id   AF-A0A0G4E8C8-F1
#
_cell.length_a   1.000
_cell.length_b   1.000
_cell.length_c   1.000
_cell.angle_alpha   90.00
_cell.angle_beta   90.00
_cell.angle_gamma   90.00
#
_symmetry.space_group_name_H-M   'P 1'
#
loop_
_entity.id
_entity.type
_entity.pdbx_description
1 polymer ?
#
loop_
_entity_poly.entity_id
_entity_poly.type
_entity_poly.pdbx_seq_one_letter_code
_entity_poly.pdbx_strand_id
1 'polypeptide(L)'
;MKTAMLQKAMVVPLRAFRPSSGMVFLRADLQRRCFVANTGEWEGRRKKLLYRSKQRGWLELDVLMGSFADKYLGSFSEQQLDQFDKLLDCENPNLFKWLSGQEEVPVEWANHDVYRLLAAYVRDEHPHIAKAREQGK
;
A
#
# COMPACT_ATOMS: atom_id res chain seq x y z
N MET A 1 -3.38 4.11 45.42
CA MET A 1 -3.99 5.44 45.71
C MET A 1 -3.25 6.44 44.83
N LYS A 2 -3.80 7.15 43.85
CA LYS A 2 -5.15 7.55 43.49
C LYS A 2 -5.05 8.04 42.03
N THR A 3 -5.98 7.63 41.18
CA THR A 3 -6.74 8.45 40.20
C THR A 3 -5.99 9.57 39.44
N ALA A 4 -5.85 9.44 38.11
CA ALA A 4 -6.82 9.86 37.08
C ALA A 4 -6.63 11.31 36.65
N MET A 5 -6.63 11.54 35.32
CA MET A 5 -7.08 12.72 34.53
C MET A 5 -6.52 12.46 33.10
N LEU A 6 -7.21 11.75 32.20
CA LEU A 6 -8.43 12.09 31.46
C LEU A 6 -8.39 13.46 30.73
N GLN A 7 -8.57 13.35 29.41
CA GLN A 7 -9.09 14.31 28.42
C GLN A 7 -8.24 15.51 27.96
N LYS A 8 -7.96 15.52 26.64
CA LYS A 8 -8.66 16.45 25.74
C LYS A 8 -8.67 15.99 24.28
N ALA A 9 -9.88 15.84 23.76
CA ALA A 9 -10.19 15.75 22.34
C ALA A 9 -10.20 17.16 21.71
N MET A 10 -9.80 17.25 20.44
CA MET A 10 -10.20 18.27 19.45
C MET A 10 -9.53 17.85 18.13
N VAL A 11 -10.22 17.21 17.17
CA VAL A 11 -11.07 17.82 16.13
C VAL A 11 -10.77 19.31 15.91
N VAL A 12 -10.08 19.58 14.82
CA VAL A 12 -10.00 20.90 14.17
C VAL A 12 -10.00 20.67 12.64
N PRO A 13 -10.57 21.61 11.86
CA PRO A 13 -11.50 21.34 10.75
C PRO A 13 -10.88 21.24 9.36
N LEU A 14 -11.59 20.56 8.46
CA LEU A 14 -11.46 20.74 7.00
C LEU A 14 -11.68 22.21 6.65
N ARG A 15 -10.61 22.91 6.23
CA ARG A 15 -10.68 24.23 5.61
C ARG A 15 -10.13 24.16 4.19
N ALA A 16 -11.09 24.15 3.26
CA ALA A 16 -11.12 24.86 1.98
C ALA A 16 -9.80 25.05 1.22
N PHE A 17 -9.67 24.23 0.18
CA PHE A 17 -8.95 24.48 -1.05
C PHE A 17 -9.40 25.80 -1.71
N ARG A 18 -8.46 26.72 -1.94
CA ARG A 18 -8.48 27.64 -3.09
C ARG A 18 -7.08 28.20 -3.35
N PRO A 19 -6.34 27.72 -4.36
CA PRO A 19 -5.18 28.44 -4.87
C PRO A 19 -5.66 29.68 -5.61
N SER A 20 -5.24 30.85 -5.12
CA SER A 20 -5.44 32.13 -5.78
C SER A 20 -4.55 32.23 -7.02
N SER A 21 -5.09 32.90 -8.03
CA SER A 21 -4.59 33.08 -9.39
C SER A 21 -3.10 33.39 -9.54
N GLY A 22 -2.48 32.72 -10.51
CA GLY A 22 -1.41 33.29 -11.33
C GLY A 22 0.01 33.12 -10.80
N MET A 23 0.61 31.95 -11.00
CA MET A 23 2.05 31.91 -11.21
C MET A 23 2.45 30.80 -12.18
N VAL A 24 2.95 31.24 -13.31
CA VAL A 24 3.36 30.44 -14.46
C VAL A 24 4.87 30.20 -14.30
N PHE A 25 5.26 28.93 -14.38
CA PHE A 25 6.59 28.42 -14.77
C PHE A 25 7.83 28.78 -13.92
N LEU A 26 8.41 27.76 -13.28
CA LEU A 26 9.65 27.16 -13.79
C LEU A 26 9.80 25.72 -13.28
N ARG A 27 9.90 24.77 -14.23
CA ARG A 27 10.37 23.41 -14.00
C ARG A 27 11.87 23.47 -13.68
N ALA A 28 12.26 23.21 -12.44
CA ALA A 28 13.62 22.75 -12.14
C ALA A 28 13.67 22.20 -10.70
N ASP A 29 14.42 21.11 -10.54
CA ASP A 29 14.87 20.53 -9.26
C ASP A 29 13.91 19.58 -8.51
N LEU A 30 13.42 18.56 -9.21
CA LEU A 30 13.17 17.24 -8.61
C LEU A 30 14.47 16.43 -8.69
N GLN A 31 15.33 16.60 -7.70
CA GLN A 31 16.43 15.68 -7.43
C GLN A 31 15.88 14.34 -6.91
N ARG A 32 15.31 13.55 -7.82
CA ARG A 32 15.27 12.07 -7.78
C ARG A 32 15.50 11.57 -9.20
N ARG A 33 16.74 11.68 -9.66
CA ARG A 33 17.24 10.83 -10.74
C ARG A 33 17.32 9.41 -10.21
N CYS A 34 16.20 8.69 -10.22
CA CYS A 34 16.24 7.25 -10.41
C CYS A 34 16.56 7.06 -11.89
N PHE A 35 17.85 6.95 -12.19
CA PHE A 35 18.37 6.60 -13.51
C PHE A 35 17.75 5.25 -13.93
N VAL A 36 16.70 5.29 -14.74
CA VAL A 36 16.08 4.10 -15.33
C VAL A 36 16.86 3.77 -16.60
N ALA A 37 17.85 2.88 -16.48
CA ALA A 37 18.50 2.26 -17.61
C ALA A 37 18.65 0.74 -17.36
N ASN A 38 17.56 0.01 -17.63
CA ASN A 38 17.53 -1.35 -18.18
C ASN A 38 16.07 -1.76 -18.42
N THR A 39 15.39 -1.07 -19.35
CA THR A 39 13.93 -1.16 -19.51
C THR A 39 13.47 -2.60 -19.77
N GLY A 40 14.23 -3.40 -20.52
CA GLY A 40 13.87 -4.80 -20.84
C GLY A 40 13.89 -5.77 -19.65
N GLU A 41 14.93 -5.73 -18.80
CA GLU A 41 15.06 -6.69 -17.69
C GLU A 41 14.11 -6.36 -16.52
N TRP A 42 13.97 -5.07 -16.21
CA TRP A 42 13.05 -4.63 -15.16
C TRP A 42 11.59 -4.85 -15.51
N GLU A 43 11.21 -4.64 -16.78
CA GLU A 43 9.87 -4.96 -17.27
C GLU A 43 9.57 -6.47 -17.22
N GLY A 44 10.56 -7.32 -17.53
CA GLY A 44 10.43 -8.77 -17.38
C GLY A 44 10.15 -9.19 -15.93
N ARG A 45 10.90 -8.64 -14.98
CA ARG A 45 10.69 -8.90 -13.54
C ARG A 45 9.32 -8.43 -13.07
N ARG A 46 8.88 -7.22 -13.48
CA ARG A 46 7.55 -6.67 -13.16
C ARG A 46 6.42 -7.54 -13.70
N LYS A 47 6.51 -7.99 -14.96
CA LYS A 47 5.53 -8.90 -15.56
C LYS A 47 5.46 -10.24 -14.82
N LYS A 48 6.60 -10.80 -14.42
CA LYS A 48 6.65 -12.04 -13.64
C LYS A 48 5.98 -11.88 -12.27
N LEU A 49 6.24 -10.77 -11.58
CA LEU A 49 5.61 -10.46 -10.29
C LEU A 49 4.09 -10.25 -10.42
N LEU A 50 3.65 -9.52 -11.46
CA LEU A 50 2.23 -9.33 -11.77
C LEU A 50 1.53 -10.66 -12.10
N TYR A 51 2.22 -11.58 -12.77
CA TYR A 51 1.67 -12.90 -13.03
C TYR A 51 1.54 -13.71 -11.73
N ARG A 52 2.60 -13.74 -10.91
CA ARG A 52 2.59 -14.43 -9.60
C ARG A 52 1.47 -13.91 -8.69
N SER A 53 1.20 -12.61 -8.70
CA SER A 53 0.14 -12.01 -7.87
C SER A 53 -1.27 -12.43 -8.25
N LYS A 54 -1.47 -13.00 -9.46
CA LYS A 54 -2.76 -13.45 -10.00
C LYS A 54 -2.91 -14.98 -10.02
N GLN A 55 -1.95 -15.72 -9.46
CA GLN A 55 -1.89 -17.18 -9.50
C GLN A 55 -1.92 -17.80 -8.10
N ARG A 56 -2.50 -17.10 -7.13
CA ARG A 56 -2.55 -17.56 -5.73
C ARG A 56 -3.70 -18.52 -5.46
N GLY A 57 -4.68 -18.60 -6.35
CA GLY A 57 -5.82 -19.52 -6.22
C GLY A 57 -6.88 -19.04 -5.24
N TRP A 58 -6.83 -17.76 -4.85
CA TRP A 58 -7.83 -17.13 -3.99
C TRP A 58 -8.29 -15.83 -4.65
N LEU A 59 -9.47 -15.91 -5.29
CA LEU A 59 -9.97 -14.91 -6.21
C LEU A 59 -9.92 -13.48 -5.66
N GLU A 60 -10.34 -13.27 -4.41
CA GLU A 60 -10.36 -11.94 -3.79
C GLU A 60 -8.95 -11.33 -3.66
N LEU A 61 -7.98 -12.13 -3.21
CA LEU A 61 -6.59 -11.71 -3.11
C LEU A 61 -5.96 -11.54 -4.48
N ASP A 62 -6.28 -12.40 -5.45
CA ASP A 62 -5.76 -12.30 -6.82
C ASP A 62 -6.24 -11.00 -7.50
N VAL A 63 -7.51 -10.62 -7.33
CA VAL A 63 -8.07 -9.37 -7.85
C VAL A 63 -7.45 -8.16 -7.16
N LEU A 64 -7.34 -8.21 -5.83
CA LEU A 64 -6.76 -7.14 -5.03
C LEU A 64 -5.29 -6.90 -5.39
N MET A 65 -4.47 -7.96 -5.32
CA MET A 65 -3.03 -7.89 -5.58
C MET A 65 -2.75 -7.59 -7.04
N GLY A 66 -3.57 -8.11 -7.97
CA GLY A 66 -3.47 -7.81 -9.40
C GLY A 66 -3.71 -6.33 -9.71
N SER A 67 -4.75 -5.73 -9.12
CA SER A 67 -5.07 -4.30 -9.32
C SER A 67 -4.03 -3.38 -8.67
N PHE A 68 -3.54 -3.75 -7.48
CA PHE A 68 -2.43 -3.07 -6.82
C PHE A 68 -1.14 -3.15 -7.67
N ALA A 69 -0.78 -4.35 -8.12
CA ALA A 69 0.43 -4.57 -8.90
C ALA A 69 0.40 -3.78 -10.22
N ASP A 70 -0.73 -3.73 -10.91
CA ASP A 70 -0.89 -2.94 -12.14
C ASP A 70 -0.64 -1.44 -11.93
N LYS A 71 -1.20 -0.86 -10.85
CA LYS A 71 -1.04 0.57 -10.52
C LYS A 71 0.36 0.93 -10.03
N TYR A 72 0.98 0.10 -9.21
CA TYR A 72 2.19 0.47 -8.47
C TYR A 72 3.50 -0.10 -9.03
N LEU A 73 3.50 -1.27 -9.71
CA LEU A 73 4.74 -1.89 -10.20
C LEU A 73 5.52 -1.01 -11.19
N GLY A 74 4.84 -0.14 -11.94
CA GLY A 74 5.49 0.81 -12.86
C GLY A 74 6.38 1.83 -12.16
N SER A 75 6.02 2.21 -10.93
CA SER A 75 6.73 3.21 -10.12
C SER A 75 7.68 2.62 -9.09
N PHE A 76 7.70 1.29 -8.93
CA PHE A 76 8.53 0.63 -7.94
C PHE A 76 10.02 0.63 -8.31
N SER A 77 10.85 0.92 -7.29
CA SER A 77 12.29 0.72 -7.31
C SER A 77 12.66 -0.75 -7.05
N GLU A 78 13.91 -1.13 -7.32
CA GLU A 78 14.40 -2.50 -7.15
C GLU A 78 14.14 -3.06 -5.74
N GLN A 79 14.40 -2.27 -4.70
CA GLN A 79 14.15 -2.67 -3.31
C GLN A 79 12.66 -2.92 -3.04
N GLN A 80 11.77 -2.13 -3.64
CA GLN A 80 10.33 -2.32 -3.52
C GLN A 80 9.86 -3.57 -4.28
N LEU A 81 10.47 -3.88 -5.43
CA LEU A 81 10.20 -5.13 -6.14
C LEU A 81 10.64 -6.35 -5.32
N ASP A 82 11.76 -6.26 -4.59
CA ASP A 82 12.21 -7.32 -3.67
C ASP A 82 11.26 -7.49 -2.48
N GLN A 83 10.85 -6.39 -1.85
CA GLN A 83 9.86 -6.39 -0.78
C GLN A 83 8.53 -6.99 -1.25
N PHE A 84 8.11 -6.66 -2.47
CA PHE A 84 6.89 -7.20 -3.07
C PHE A 84 7.02 -8.70 -3.35
N ASP A 85 8.17 -9.17 -3.84
CA ASP A 85 8.41 -10.60 -4.04
C ASP A 85 8.31 -11.40 -2.73
N LYS A 86 8.89 -10.88 -1.64
CA LYS A 86 8.76 -11.47 -0.30
C LYS A 86 7.32 -11.48 0.19
N LEU A 87 6.58 -10.39 -0.06
CA LEU A 87 5.15 -10.32 0.28
C LEU A 87 4.31 -11.32 -0.53
N LEU A 88 4.74 -11.64 -1.75
CA LEU A 88 4.11 -12.68 -2.59
C LEU A 88 4.33 -14.10 -2.05
N ASP A 89 5.41 -14.32 -1.29
CA ASP A 89 5.74 -15.61 -0.67
C ASP A 89 4.95 -15.90 0.61
N CYS A 90 4.38 -14.86 1.24
CA CYS A 90 3.54 -15.03 2.42
C CYS A 90 2.30 -15.89 2.15
N GLU A 91 1.88 -16.63 3.18
CA GLU A 91 0.64 -17.41 3.16
C GLU A 91 -0.59 -16.52 2.98
N ASN A 92 -1.43 -16.88 2.01
CA ASN A 92 -2.66 -16.17 1.67
C ASN A 92 -3.58 -15.85 2.88
N PRO A 93 -3.90 -16.79 3.80
CA PRO A 93 -4.81 -16.50 4.91
C PRO A 93 -4.23 -15.48 5.90
N ASN A 94 -2.92 -15.52 6.15
CA ASN A 94 -2.25 -14.56 7.03
C ASN A 94 -2.25 -13.17 6.39
N LEU A 95 -1.92 -13.08 5.10
CA LEU A 95 -1.97 -11.83 4.36
C LEU A 95 -3.36 -11.19 4.40
N PHE A 96 -4.41 -11.98 4.19
CA PHE A 96 -5.79 -11.48 4.23
C PHE A 96 -6.19 -10.97 5.61
N LYS A 97 -5.81 -11.67 6.69
CA LYS A 97 -6.06 -11.23 8.07
C LYS A 97 -5.36 -9.91 8.39
N TRP A 98 -4.11 -9.75 7.95
CA TRP A 98 -3.34 -8.52 8.16
C TRP A 98 -3.97 -7.33 7.42
N LEU A 99 -4.38 -7.52 6.16
CA LEU A 99 -5.03 -6.49 5.34
C LEU A 99 -6.42 -6.11 5.86
N SER A 100 -7.16 -7.09 6.35
CA SER A 100 -8.46 -6.89 7.00
C SER A 100 -8.33 -6.33 8.43
N GLY A 101 -7.12 -6.32 8.99
CA GLY A 101 -6.84 -5.95 10.38
C GLY A 101 -7.35 -6.96 11.42
N GLN A 102 -7.71 -8.18 11.02
CA GLN A 102 -8.12 -9.21 11.99
C GLN A 102 -6.96 -9.62 12.90
N GLU A 103 -5.73 -9.52 12.43
CA GLU A 103 -4.51 -9.87 13.17
C GLU A 103 -3.48 -8.73 13.11
N GLU A 104 -2.60 -8.67 14.12
CA GLU A 104 -1.51 -7.70 14.15
C GLU A 104 -0.43 -8.03 13.12
N VAL A 105 0.05 -6.99 12.44
CA VAL A 105 1.07 -7.14 11.41
C VAL A 105 2.42 -7.35 12.09
N PRO A 106 3.19 -8.40 11.74
CA PRO A 106 4.53 -8.59 12.29
C PRO A 106 5.40 -7.36 12.03
N VAL A 107 6.30 -7.04 12.97
CA VAL A 107 7.18 -5.86 12.90
C VAL A 107 8.01 -5.80 11.62
N GLU A 108 8.38 -6.96 11.06
CA GLU A 108 9.10 -7.07 9.79
C GLU A 108 8.31 -6.43 8.64
N TRP A 109 7.03 -6.80 8.50
CA TRP A 109 6.14 -6.27 7.47
C TRP A 109 5.69 -4.84 7.75
N ALA A 110 5.56 -4.46 9.03
CA ALA A 110 5.21 -3.10 9.42
C ALA A 110 6.26 -2.06 8.97
N ASN A 111 7.51 -2.48 8.77
CA ASN A 111 8.60 -1.64 8.26
C ASN A 111 8.67 -1.59 6.73
N HIS A 112 8.01 -2.50 6.01
CA HIS A 112 8.04 -2.52 4.55
C HIS A 112 7.15 -1.43 3.95
N ASP A 113 7.72 -0.56 3.13
CA ASP A 113 6.99 0.51 2.44
C ASP A 113 5.87 -0.03 1.54
N VAL A 114 6.14 -1.15 0.85
CA VAL A 114 5.17 -1.80 -0.04
C VAL A 114 3.93 -2.28 0.73
N TYR A 115 4.12 -2.83 1.93
CA TYR A 115 3.00 -3.27 2.76
C TYR A 115 2.14 -2.09 3.23
N ARG A 116 2.77 -0.97 3.64
CA ARG A 116 2.05 0.25 4.02
C ARG A 116 1.24 0.82 2.86
N LEU A 117 1.79 0.82 1.66
CA LEU A 117 1.09 1.23 0.44
C LEU A 117 -0.09 0.31 0.13
N LEU A 118 0.09 -1.01 0.27
CA LEU A 118 -0.99 -1.98 0.07
C LEU A 118 -2.11 -1.80 1.09
N ALA A 119 -1.79 -1.61 2.37
CA ALA A 119 -2.78 -1.37 3.41
C ALA A 119 -3.56 -0.06 3.20
N ALA A 120 -2.89 0.99 2.70
CA ALA A 120 -3.54 2.23 2.30
C ALA A 120 -4.47 2.03 1.09
N TYR A 121 -4.03 1.26 0.09
CA TYR A 121 -4.81 0.92 -1.09
C TYR A 121 -6.10 0.13 -0.75
N VAL A 122 -5.98 -0.88 0.12
CA VAL A 122 -7.15 -1.67 0.57
C VAL A 122 -8.17 -0.80 1.29
N ARG A 123 -7.71 0.15 2.13
CA ARG A 123 -8.59 1.05 2.87
C ARG A 123 -9.39 1.98 1.95
N ASP A 124 -8.79 2.43 0.85
CA ASP A 124 -9.39 3.38 -0.08
C ASP A 124 -10.32 2.68 -1.09
N GLU A 125 -9.82 1.64 -1.77
CA GLU A 125 -10.49 1.03 -2.93
C GLU A 125 -11.32 -0.21 -2.57
N HIS A 126 -10.99 -0.91 -1.48
CA HIS A 126 -11.63 -2.17 -1.09
C HIS A 126 -12.20 -2.14 0.34
N PRO A 127 -13.14 -1.24 0.65
CA PRO A 127 -13.72 -1.12 1.99
C PRO A 127 -14.50 -2.36 2.44
N HIS A 128 -14.91 -3.24 1.52
CA HIS A 128 -15.60 -4.50 1.84
C HIS A 128 -14.68 -5.51 2.54
N ILE A 129 -13.39 -5.55 2.18
CA ILE A 129 -12.39 -6.41 2.82
C ILE A 129 -12.08 -5.91 4.22
N ALA A 130 -11.93 -4.59 4.39
CA ALA A 130 -11.63 -3.97 5.68
C ALA A 130 -12.74 -4.16 6.75
N LYS A 131 -13.99 -4.42 6.34
CA LYS A 131 -15.14 -4.62 7.23
C LYS A 131 -15.21 -6.00 7.88
N ALA A 132 -14.35 -6.94 7.51
CA ALA A 132 -14.36 -8.31 8.05
C ALA A 132 -14.12 -8.40 9.57
N ARG A 133 -13.67 -7.31 10.22
CA ARG A 133 -13.56 -7.19 11.68
C ARG A 133 -14.92 -7.19 12.40
N GLU A 134 -16.00 -6.81 11.70
CA GLU A 134 -17.32 -6.61 12.32
C GLU A 134 -18.23 -7.86 12.30
N GLN A 135 -17.86 -8.92 11.58
CA GLN A 135 -18.73 -10.09 11.40
C GLN A 135 -18.44 -11.28 12.32
N GLY A 136 -17.46 -11.15 13.23
CA GLY A 136 -17.24 -12.13 14.29
C GLY A 136 -18.10 -11.82 15.52
N LYS A 137 -19.35 -12.27 15.51
CA LYS A 137 -20.21 -12.34 16.70
C LYS A 137 -20.49 -13.80 17.06
#